data_AF-A0A1V3RGP6-F1
#
_entry.id   AF-A0A1V3RGP6-F1
#
_cell.length_a   1.000
_cell.length_b   1.000
_cell.length_c   1.000
_cell.angle_alpha   90.00
_cell.angle_beta   90.00
_cell.angle_gamma   90.00
#
_symmetry.space_group_name_H-M   'P 1'
#
loop_
_entity.id
_entity.type
_entity.pdbx_description
1 polymer ?
#
loop_
_entity_poly.entity_id
_entity_poly.type
_entity_poly.pdbx_seq_one_letter_code
_entity_poly.pdbx_strand_id
1 'polypeptide(L)' 'MKQITLNIPENMYSFFNELIQKLGLEKVKEVSEGSEVDVLAGIEAGLKEVKDIEEGKIKGRALHDFLNEL' A
#
# COMPACT_ATOMS: atom_id res chain seq x y z
N MET A 1 -8.78 9.79 22.26
CA MET A 1 -7.65 10.05 21.33
C MET A 1 -7.87 11.44 20.71
N LYS A 2 -6.82 12.22 20.45
CA LYS A 2 -6.93 13.59 19.92
C LYS A 2 -6.32 13.64 18.51
N GLN A 3 -7.01 14.24 17.55
CA GLN A 3 -6.59 14.35 16.15
C GLN A 3 -6.51 15.83 15.75
N ILE A 4 -5.48 16.19 15.00
CA ILE A 4 -5.27 17.53 14.44
C ILE A 4 -5.12 17.37 12.93
N THR A 5 -5.86 18.16 12.15
CA THR A 5 -5.75 18.23 10.68
C THR A 5 -5.25 19.62 10.32
N LEU A 6 -4.21 19.70 9.49
CA LEU A 6 -3.60 20.95 9.07
C LEU A 6 -3.64 21.03 7.54
N ASN A 7 -4.16 22.13 7.01
CA ASN A 7 -4.01 22.46 5.60
C ASN A 7 -2.72 23.25 5.45
N ILE A 8 -1.70 22.61 4.86
CA ILE A 8 -0.40 23.23 4.65
C ILE A 8 -0.17 23.45 3.15
N PRO A 9 0.51 24.55 2.77
CA PRO A 9 0.99 24.73 1.40
C PRO A 9 1.91 23.58 0.97
N GLU A 10 1.83 23.17 -0.29
CA GLU A 10 2.57 22.01 -0.83
C GLU A 10 4.09 22.15 -0.67
N ASN A 11 4.61 23.37 -0.85
CA ASN A 11 6.03 23.69 -0.66
C ASN A 11 6.52 23.53 0.80
N MET A 12 5.60 23.38 1.77
CA MET A 12 5.91 23.18 3.18
C MET A 12 5.70 21.73 3.63
N TYR A 13 5.17 20.85 2.77
CA TYR A 13 4.84 19.47 3.13
C TYR A 13 6.06 18.69 3.61
N SER A 14 7.16 18.75 2.85
CA SER A 14 8.42 18.07 3.19
C SER A 14 8.98 18.50 4.55
N PHE A 15 8.96 19.81 4.82
CA PHE A 15 9.41 20.38 6.09
C PHE A 15 8.59 19.85 7.28
N PHE A 16 7.26 19.85 7.16
CA PHE A 16 6.39 19.34 8.21
C PHE A 16 6.56 17.84 8.42
N ASN A 17 6.73 17.07 7.34
CA ASN A 17 6.96 15.64 7.42
C ASN A 17 8.26 15.31 8.19
N GLU A 18 9.37 15.95 7.81
CA GLU A 18 10.64 15.79 8.52
C GLU A 18 10.55 16.19 10.00
N LEU A 19 9.81 17.25 10.31
CA LEU A 19 9.61 17.72 11.67
C LEU A 19 8.84 16.69 12.49
N ILE A 20 7.75 16.14 11.95
CA ILE A 20 6.92 15.12 12.61
C ILE A 20 7.73 13.86 12.87
N GLN A 21 8.55 13.42 11.91
CA GLN A 21 9.47 12.29 12.07
C GLN A 21 10.50 12.53 13.18
N LYS A 22 11.17 13.69 13.16
CA LYS A 22 12.16 14.06 14.20
C LYS A 22 11.56 14.16 15.59
N LEU A 23 10.31 14.58 15.70
CA LEU A 23 9.59 14.68 16.97
C LEU A 23 9.03 13.34 17.46
N GLY A 24 9.14 12.26 16.68
CA GLY A 24 8.59 10.95 17.04
C GLY A 24 7.08 10.95 17.18
N LEU A 25 6.39 11.90 16.51
CA LEU A 25 4.93 12.03 16.53
C LEU A 25 4.26 11.07 15.53
N GLU A 26 5.02 10.13 14.99
CA GLU A 26 4.62 9.22 13.93
C GLU A 26 3.64 8.15 14.46
N LYS A 27 2.36 8.48 14.38
CA LYS A 27 1.33 7.59 13.82
C LYS A 27 0.76 8.27 12.59
N VAL A 28 1.63 8.64 11.65
CA VAL A 28 1.17 9.09 10.35
C VAL A 28 0.73 7.82 9.63
N LYS A 29 -0.57 7.49 9.73
CA LYS A 29 -1.19 6.72 8.67
C LYS A 29 -1.18 7.66 7.47
N GLU A 30 -0.17 7.55 6.63
CA GLU A 30 -0.37 7.91 5.23
C GLU A 30 -1.62 7.16 4.83
N VAL A 31 -2.72 7.89 4.65
CA VAL A 31 -3.83 7.38 3.88
C VAL A 31 -3.35 7.52 2.43
N SER A 32 -2.36 6.72 2.06
CA SER A 32 -2.12 6.37 0.68
C SER A 32 -3.39 5.66 0.23
N GLU A 33 -3.95 6.09 -0.89
CA GLU A 33 -5.03 5.37 -1.54
C GLU A 33 -4.59 3.91 -1.74
N GLY A 34 -5.22 2.99 -1.01
CA GLY A 34 -4.77 1.60 -0.85
C GLY A 34 -4.35 1.34 0.59
N SER A 35 -5.29 0.93 1.43
CA SER A 35 -4.99 0.44 2.77
C SER A 35 -3.90 -0.62 2.68
N GLU A 36 -2.92 -0.70 3.59
CA GLU A 36 -1.98 -1.84 3.65
C GLU A 36 -2.72 -3.20 3.59
N VAL A 37 -3.95 -3.23 4.12
CA VAL A 37 -4.88 -4.36 4.05
C VAL A 37 -5.25 -4.75 2.60
N ASP A 38 -5.47 -3.78 1.72
CA ASP A 38 -5.83 -4.01 0.32
C ASP A 38 -4.61 -4.51 -0.49
N VAL A 39 -3.42 -3.97 -0.19
CA VAL A 39 -2.16 -4.42 -0.80
C VAL A 39 -1.82 -5.86 -0.38
N LEU A 40 -1.97 -6.19 0.92
CA LEU A 40 -1.78 -7.54 1.42
C LEU A 40 -2.78 -8.52 0.81
N ALA A 41 -4.05 -8.12 0.66
CA ALA A 41 -5.07 -8.93 0.02
C ALA A 41 -4.74 -9.20 -1.46
N GLY A 42 -4.23 -8.21 -2.19
CA GLY A 42 -3.72 -8.39 -3.56
C GLY A 42 -2.59 -9.41 -3.63
N ILE A 43 -1.59 -9.28 -2.76
CA ILE A 43 -0.45 -10.20 -2.68
C ILE A 43 -0.91 -11.64 -2.36
N GLU A 44 -1.80 -11.81 -1.39
CA GLU A 44 -2.35 -13.13 -1.03
C GLU A 44 -3.11 -13.78 -2.20
N ALA A 45 -3.90 -12.98 -2.94
CA ALA A 45 -4.63 -13.45 -4.11
C ALA A 45 -3.67 -13.91 -5.22
N GLY A 46 -2.62 -13.13 -5.52
CA GLY A 46 -1.61 -13.49 -6.51
C GLY A 46 -0.85 -14.77 -6.16
N LEU A 47 -0.48 -14.96 -4.89
CA LEU A 47 0.19 -16.19 -4.41
C LEU A 47 -0.71 -17.42 -4.55
N LYS A 48 -2.01 -17.27 -4.26
CA LYS A 48 -2.98 -18.35 -4.43
C LYS A 48 -3.14 -18.74 -5.90
N GLU A 49 -3.17 -17.76 -6.80
CA GLU A 49 -3.27 -18.01 -8.23
C GLU A 49 -2.07 -18.79 -8.76
N VAL A 50 -0.84 -18.40 -8.39
CA VAL A 50 0.38 -19.14 -8.76
C VAL A 50 0.31 -20.59 -8.28
N LYS A 51 -0.15 -20.81 -7.05
CA LYS A 51 -0.32 -22.16 -6.49
C LYS A 51 -1.36 -22.98 -7.26
N ASP A 52 -2.50 -22.38 -7.62
CA ASP A 52 -3.53 -23.07 -8.39
C ASP A 52 -3.07 -23.39 -9.84
N ILE A 53 -2.15 -22.59 -10.41
CA ILE A 53 -1.49 -22.89 -11.70
C ILE A 53 -0.54 -24.09 -11.55
N GLU A 54 0.30 -24.11 -10.51
CA GLU A 54 1.22 -25.22 -10.22
C GLU A 54 0.48 -26.53 -9.99
N GLU A 55 -0.67 -26.47 -9.30
CA GLU A 55 -1.54 -27.62 -9.06
C GLU A 55 -2.40 -28.00 -10.29
N GLY A 56 -2.32 -27.24 -11.39
CA GLY A 56 -3.03 -27.49 -12.64
C GLY A 56 -4.55 -27.26 -12.56
N LYS A 57 -5.02 -26.56 -11.53
CA LYS A 57 -6.44 -26.23 -11.32
C LYS A 57 -6.92 -25.12 -12.24
N ILE A 58 -6.03 -24.18 -12.57
CA ILE A 58 -6.27 -23.09 -13.50
C ILE A 58 -5.16 -23.02 -14.54
N LYS A 59 -5.46 -22.47 -15.72
CA LYS A 59 -4.46 -22.26 -16.76
C LYS A 59 -3.64 -21.01 -16.43
N GLY A 60 -2.32 -21.12 -16.58
CA GLY A 60 -1.44 -19.96 -16.46
C GLY A 60 -1.78 -18.88 -17.48
N ARG A 61 -1.46 -17.64 -17.10
CA ARG A 61 -1.60 -16.44 -17.94
C ARG A 61 -0.25 -15.77 -18.15
N ALA A 62 -0.20 -14.76 -19.03
CA ALA A 62 1.03 -14.02 -19.26
C ALA A 62 1.46 -13.28 -17.98
N LEU A 63 2.77 -13.32 -17.68
CA LEU A 63 3.34 -12.71 -16.48
C LEU A 63 3.07 -11.21 -16.40
N HIS A 64 3.03 -10.52 -17.54
CA HIS A 64 2.71 -9.09 -17.59
C HIS A 64 1.29 -8.80 -17.11
N ASP A 65 0.31 -9.60 -17.57
CA ASP A 65 -1.09 -9.44 -17.19
C ASP A 65 -1.31 -9.75 -15.71
N PHE A 66 -0.57 -10.74 -15.18
CA PHE A 66 -0.58 -11.08 -13.76
C PHE A 66 -0.07 -9.94 -12.87
N LEU A 67 1.04 -9.29 -13.25
CA LEU A 67 1.63 -8.22 -12.44
C LEU A 67 0.84 -6.90 -12.48
N ASN A 68 0.03 -6.68 -13.52
CA ASN A 68 -0.78 -5.46 -13.65
C ASN A 68 -2.10 -5.50 -12.84
N GLU A 69 -2.44 -6.65 -12.25
CA GLU A 69 -3.64 -6.83 -11.43
C GLU A 69 -3.38 -6.75 -9.92
N LEU A 70 -2.10 -6.73 -9.52
CA LEU A 70 -1.64 -6.52 -8.15
C LEU A 70 -1.52 -5.02 -7.84
#